data_AF-A0A8T0V213-F1
#
_entry.id   AF-A0A8T0V213-F1
#
_cell.length_a   1.000
_cell.length_b   1.000
_cell.length_c   1.000
_cell.angle_alpha   90.00
_cell.angle_beta   90.00
_cell.angle_gamma   90.00
#
_symmetry.space_group_name_H-M   'P 1'
#
loop_
_entity.id
_entity.type
_entity.pdbx_description
1 polymer ?
#
loop_
_entity_poly.entity_id
_entity_poly.type
_entity_poly.pdbx_seq_one_letter_code
_entity_poly.pdbx_strand_id
1 'polypeptide(L)'
;YLSDSKLLIQTLTSDNPIQATTNYRIRSQLSEIMLNTQGRNAQYIKIQRTQNSQEHRLAKQAATFTGNTHCLFSCFHLDHTSNCPVRHALQSVQWGSFSLFSVTCI
;
A
#
# COMPACT_ATOMS: atom_id res chain seq x y z
N TYR A 1 14.10 11.96 -5.38
CA TYR A 1 13.08 11.04 -5.90
C TYR A 1 12.91 11.24 -7.39
N LEU A 2 12.92 10.15 -8.16
CA LEU A 2 12.73 10.17 -9.61
C LEU A 2 11.38 9.52 -9.94
N SER A 3 10.63 10.09 -10.88
CA SER A 3 9.41 9.48 -11.38
C SER A 3 9.13 9.86 -12.84
N ASP A 4 8.51 8.98 -13.60
CA ASP A 4 8.00 9.30 -14.92
C ASP A 4 6.57 9.90 -14.89
N SER A 5 5.93 10.00 -13.73
CA SER A 5 4.61 10.63 -13.58
C SER A 5 4.74 12.15 -13.50
N LYS A 6 4.30 12.84 -14.56
CA LYS A 6 4.31 14.32 -14.61
C LYS A 6 3.43 14.92 -13.51
N LEU A 7 2.23 14.36 -13.33
CA LEU A 7 1.27 14.83 -12.33
C LEU A 7 1.85 14.73 -10.93
N LEU A 8 2.44 13.58 -10.57
CA LEU A 8 3.02 13.36 -9.25
C LEU A 8 4.13 14.37 -8.94
N ILE A 9 5.06 14.57 -9.88
CA ILE A 9 6.16 15.52 -9.70
C ILE A 9 5.63 16.95 -9.56
N GLN A 10 4.66 17.36 -10.39
CA GLN A 10 4.07 18.70 -10.28
C GLN A 10 3.38 18.91 -8.93
N THR A 11 2.66 17.91 -8.42
CA THR A 11 2.03 17.98 -7.10
C THR A 11 3.07 18.06 -5.98
N LEU A 12 4.10 17.23 -6.00
CA LEU A 12 5.13 17.21 -4.94
C LEU A 12 6.04 18.43 -4.92
N THR A 13 6.22 19.10 -6.06
CA THR A 13 7.02 20.32 -6.17
C THR A 13 6.20 21.59 -5.87
N SER A 14 4.88 21.47 -5.67
CA SER A 14 4.06 22.61 -5.25
C SER A 14 4.31 22.99 -3.79
N ASP A 15 4.02 24.24 -3.43
CA ASP A 15 4.19 24.74 -2.04
C ASP A 15 3.37 23.94 -1.02
N ASN A 16 2.22 23.41 -1.43
CA ASN A 16 1.39 22.54 -0.59
C ASN A 16 0.85 21.35 -1.39
N PRO A 17 1.58 20.21 -1.43
CA PRO A 17 1.19 19.02 -2.18
C PRO A 17 -0.19 18.46 -1.80
N ILE A 18 -0.59 18.61 -0.53
CA ILE A 18 -1.88 18.11 -0.01
C ILE A 18 -3.05 18.90 -0.59
N GLN A 19 -2.88 20.21 -0.74
CA GLN A 19 -3.89 21.10 -1.33
C GLN A 19 -3.84 21.09 -2.86
N ALA A 20 -2.65 20.90 -3.46
CA ALA A 20 -2.47 20.89 -4.91
C ALA A 20 -3.09 19.65 -5.58
N THR A 21 -3.27 18.53 -4.86
CA THR A 21 -3.99 17.37 -5.39
C THR A 21 -5.51 17.57 -5.35
N THR A 22 -6.16 17.38 -6.50
CA THR A 22 -7.62 17.24 -6.59
C THR A 22 -8.09 15.86 -6.16
N ASN A 23 -7.19 14.88 -6.12
CA ASN A 23 -7.49 13.52 -5.68
C ASN A 23 -7.25 13.39 -4.17
N TYR A 24 -8.33 13.37 -3.40
CA TYR A 24 -8.27 13.24 -1.94
C TYR A 24 -7.73 11.89 -1.47
N ARG A 25 -7.85 10.82 -2.28
CA ARG A 25 -7.46 9.46 -1.88
C ARG A 25 -5.96 9.28 -1.73
N ILE A 26 -5.16 10.16 -2.33
CA ILE A 26 -3.69 10.09 -2.28
C ILE A 26 -3.08 11.03 -1.22
N ARG A 27 -3.91 11.80 -0.49
CA ARG A 27 -3.41 12.81 0.45
C ARG A 27 -2.64 12.21 1.62
N SER A 28 -3.04 11.05 2.13
CA SER A 28 -2.31 10.39 3.22
C SER A 28 -0.91 9.96 2.77
N GLN A 29 -0.79 9.38 1.58
CA GLN A 29 0.50 8.99 1.00
C GLN A 29 1.39 10.21 0.72
N LEU A 30 0.82 11.32 0.23
CA LEU A 30 1.56 12.57 0.04
C LEU A 30 2.07 13.12 1.38
N SER A 31 1.25 13.08 2.43
CA SER A 31 1.65 13.51 3.77
C SER A 31 2.79 12.66 4.31
N GLU A 32 2.75 11.35 4.10
CA GLU A 32 3.82 10.44 4.50
C GLU A 32 5.13 10.75 3.76
N ILE A 33 5.08 11.00 2.45
CA ILE A 33 6.24 11.44 1.67
C ILE A 33 6.80 12.76 2.23
N MET A 34 5.93 13.74 2.52
CA MET A 34 6.36 15.03 3.08
C MET A 34 7.03 14.87 4.45
N LEU A 35 6.48 14.06 5.35
CA LEU A 35 7.07 13.78 6.65
C LEU A 35 8.43 13.07 6.53
N ASN A 36 8.53 12.07 5.64
CA ASN A 36 9.77 11.32 5.43
C ASN A 36 10.87 12.13 4.74
N THR A 37 10.50 13.20 4.06
CA THR A 37 11.43 14.11 3.39
C THR A 37 11.68 15.41 4.14
N GLN A 38 10.97 15.64 5.25
CA GLN A 38 11.12 16.83 6.07
C GLN A 38 12.55 16.93 6.62
N GLY A 39 13.16 18.10 6.47
CA GLY A 39 14.56 18.34 6.87
C GLY A 39 15.60 17.70 5.95
N ARG A 40 15.18 16.97 4.92
CA ARG A 40 16.06 16.49 3.83
C ARG A 40 15.84 17.41 2.65
N ASN A 41 16.91 17.86 1.98
CA ASN A 41 16.81 18.60 0.71
C ASN A 41 16.36 17.66 -0.43
N ALA A 42 15.15 17.11 -0.30
CA ALA A 42 14.59 16.15 -1.24
C ALA A 42 14.18 16.87 -2.52
N GLN A 43 14.72 16.42 -3.65
CA GLN A 43 14.34 16.88 -4.97
C GLN A 43 13.42 15.86 -5.64
N TYR A 44 12.39 16.34 -6.34
CA TYR A 44 11.46 15.54 -7.13
C TYR A 44 11.70 15.82 -8.61
N ILE A 45 12.22 14.83 -9.34
CA ILE A 45 12.68 15.03 -10.71
C ILE A 45 11.88 14.15 -11.66
N LYS A 46 11.38 14.78 -12.74
CA LYS A 46 10.70 14.08 -13.83
C LYS A 46 11.73 13.42 -14.74
N ILE A 47 11.58 12.12 -14.96
CA ILE A 47 12.44 11.33 -15.87
C ILE A 47 11.66 10.80 -17.07
N GLN A 48 12.35 10.33 -18.11
CA GLN A 48 11.69 9.68 -19.25
C GLN A 48 11.18 8.29 -18.88
N ARG A 49 10.10 7.83 -19.53
CA ARG A 49 9.51 6.50 -19.25
C ARG A 49 10.48 5.35 -19.48
N THR A 50 11.36 5.49 -20.47
CA THR A 50 12.40 4.51 -20.80
C THR A 50 13.35 4.27 -19.62
N GLN A 51 13.67 5.33 -18.87
CA GLN A 51 14.50 5.27 -17.68
C GLN A 51 13.78 4.64 -16.47
N ASN A 52 12.44 4.62 -16.47
CA ASN A 52 11.61 4.02 -15.41
C ASN A 52 11.08 2.61 -15.78
N SER A 53 11.64 1.99 -16.82
CA SER A 53 11.10 0.76 -17.40
C SER A 53 11.14 -0.45 -16.45
N GLN A 54 12.17 -0.53 -15.60
CA GLN A 54 12.29 -1.56 -14.57
C GLN A 54 11.19 -1.43 -13.51
N GLU A 55 11.04 -0.23 -12.93
CA GLU A 55 10.03 0.05 -11.91
C GLU A 55 8.61 -0.19 -12.43
N HIS A 56 8.35 0.19 -13.68
CA HIS A 56 7.07 -0.10 -14.33
C HIS A 56 6.79 -1.61 -14.44
N ARG A 57 7.82 -2.40 -14.77
CA ARG A 57 7.68 -3.87 -14.83
C ARG A 57 7.39 -4.45 -13.44
N LEU A 58 8.10 -4.00 -12.41
CA LEU A 58 7.89 -4.42 -11.03
C LEU A 58 6.48 -4.04 -10.54
N ALA A 59 6.05 -2.80 -10.79
CA ALA A 59 4.70 -2.34 -10.43
C ALA A 59 3.61 -3.16 -11.12
N LYS A 60 3.79 -3.49 -12.41
CA LYS A 60 2.89 -4.40 -13.13
C LYS A 60 2.87 -5.79 -12.53
N GLN A 61 4.05 -6.36 -12.24
CA GLN A 61 4.14 -7.66 -11.59
C GLN A 61 3.39 -7.66 -10.27
N ALA A 62 3.63 -6.68 -9.40
CA ALA A 62 2.93 -6.53 -8.12
C ALA A 62 1.41 -6.37 -8.28
N ALA A 63 0.95 -5.59 -9.27
CA ALA A 63 -0.48 -5.43 -9.53
C ALA A 63 -1.16 -6.72 -10.02
N THR A 64 -0.43 -7.56 -10.76
CA THR A 64 -0.91 -8.87 -11.24
C THR A 64 -0.62 -10.01 -10.26
N PHE A 65 0.20 -9.77 -9.24
CA PHE A 65 0.60 -10.78 -8.30
C PHE A 65 -0.52 -11.01 -7.30
N THR A 66 -1.26 -12.09 -7.50
CA THR A 66 -2.24 -12.61 -6.53
C THR A 66 -1.53 -13.38 -5.40
N GLY A 67 -0.40 -12.85 -4.92
CA GLY A 67 0.38 -13.46 -3.87
C GLY A 67 -0.37 -13.41 -2.56
N ASN A 68 -1.02 -14.54 -2.26
CA ASN A 68 -1.80 -14.84 -1.09
C ASN A 68 -2.65 -13.68 -0.59
N THR A 69 -3.93 -13.73 -0.98
CA THR A 69 -5.03 -13.35 -0.11
C THR A 69 -5.01 -14.20 1.16
N HIS A 70 -3.98 -14.06 1.99
CA HIS A 70 -4.03 -14.51 3.36
C HIS A 70 -5.07 -13.62 4.03
N CYS A 71 -6.19 -14.23 4.38
CA CYS A 71 -7.18 -13.62 5.24
C CYS A 71 -6.47 -12.92 6.41
N LEU A 72 -6.66 -11.61 6.54
CA LEU A 72 -6.13 -10.86 7.67
C LEU A 72 -6.82 -11.32 8.94
N PHE A 73 -6.11 -12.03 9.81
CA PHE A 73 -6.66 -12.54 11.06
C PHE A 73 -6.20 -11.69 12.26
N SER A 74 -7.15 -11.27 13.09
CA SER A 74 -6.89 -10.59 14.36
C SER A 74 -7.66 -11.26 15.49
N CYS A 75 -7.07 -11.39 16.67
CA CYS A 75 -7.72 -11.92 17.87
C CYS A 75 -7.48 -11.01 19.05
N PHE A 76 -8.56 -10.53 19.66
CA PHE A 76 -8.55 -9.63 20.81
C PHE A 76 -8.93 -10.32 22.12
N HIS A 77 -9.26 -11.62 22.07
CA HIS A 77 -9.62 -12.38 23.25
C HIS A 77 -8.36 -12.76 24.04
N LEU A 78 -8.29 -12.36 25.31
CA LEU A 78 -7.08 -12.47 26.14
C LEU A 78 -6.59 -13.92 26.31
N ASP A 79 -7.51 -14.89 26.33
CA ASP A 79 -7.19 -16.30 26.53
C ASP A 79 -6.77 -17.03 25.23
N HIS A 80 -6.82 -16.36 24.07
CA HIS A 80 -6.57 -16.97 22.75
C HIS A 80 -5.17 -16.71 22.20
N THR A 81 -4.16 -16.56 23.06
CA THR A 81 -2.77 -16.24 22.68
C THR A 81 -2.17 -17.19 21.64
N SER A 82 -2.46 -18.49 21.73
CA SER A 82 -1.98 -19.51 20.79
C SER A 82 -3.07 -20.45 20.25
N ASN A 83 -4.19 -20.57 20.94
CA ASN A 83 -5.20 -21.61 20.68
C ASN A 83 -6.58 -21.02 20.34
N CYS A 84 -6.60 -20.07 19.40
CA CYS A 84 -7.86 -19.43 18.99
C CYS A 84 -8.75 -20.39 18.17
N PRO A 85 -9.98 -20.71 18.63
CA PRO A 85 -10.90 -21.58 17.88
C PRO A 85 -11.22 -21.04 16.48
N VAL A 86 -11.32 -19.72 16.34
CA VAL A 86 -11.55 -19.05 15.04
C VAL A 86 -10.37 -19.29 14.10
N ARG A 87 -9.12 -19.19 14.60
CA ARG A 87 -7.94 -19.48 13.79
C ARG A 87 -7.92 -20.93 13.29
N HIS A 88 -8.27 -21.87 14.16
CA HIS A 88 -8.36 -23.29 13.80
C HIS A 88 -9.45 -23.54 12.76
N ALA A 89 -10.62 -22.92 12.91
CA ALA A 89 -11.70 -23.01 11.93
C ALA A 89 -11.28 -22.46 10.55
N LEU A 90 -10.52 -21.36 10.52
CA LEU A 90 -10.02 -20.79 9.26
C LEU A 90 -9.06 -21.74 8.53
N GLN A 91 -8.30 -22.54 9.27
CA GLN A 91 -7.37 -23.53 8.73
C GLN A 91 -8.07 -24.82 8.27
N SER A 92 -9.22 -25.14 8.85
CA SER A 92 -9.98 -26.37 8.51
C SER A 92 -10.95 -26.20 7.35
N VAL A 93 -11.34 -24.97 6.99
CA VAL A 93 -12.33 -24.72 5.95
C VAL A 93 -11.68 -24.73 4.57
N GLN A 94 -12.27 -25.51 3.66
CA GLN A 94 -11.97 -25.42 2.23
C GLN A 94 -12.83 -24.32 1.60
N TRP A 95 -12.20 -23.18 1.27
CA TRP A 95 -12.90 -22.00 0.75
C TRP A 95 -13.25 -22.09 -0.75
N GLY A 96 -12.75 -23.09 -1.47
CA GLY A 96 -13.01 -23.27 -2.90
C GLY A 96 -12.56 -22.04 -3.71
N SER A 97 -13.49 -21.43 -4.43
CA SER A 97 -13.27 -20.19 -5.20
C SER A 97 -13.43 -18.90 -4.38
N PHE A 98 -13.84 -19.00 -3.12
CA PHE A 98 -13.97 -17.86 -2.23
C PHE A 98 -12.66 -17.61 -1.50
N SER A 99 -12.38 -16.35 -1.21
CA SER A 99 -11.25 -15.96 -0.37
C SER A 99 -11.72 -14.96 0.68
N LEU A 100 -11.40 -15.26 1.93
CA LEU A 100 -11.72 -14.34 3.03
C LEU A 100 -10.75 -13.16 3.02
N PHE A 101 -11.30 -11.96 3.13
CA PHE A 101 -10.52 -10.73 3.21
C PHE A 101 -9.95 -10.51 4.63
N SER A 102 -10.79 -10.61 5.65
CA SER A 102 -10.40 -10.39 7.05
C SER A 102 -11.32 -11.10 8.03
N VAL A 103 -10.77 -11.58 9.15
CA VAL A 103 -11.51 -12.21 10.25
C VAL A 103 -11.02 -11.65 11.58
N THR A 104 -11.97 -11.25 12.41
CA THR A 104 -11.69 -10.75 13.76
C THR A 104 -12.36 -11.65 14.79
N CYS A 105 -11.57 -12.18 15.71
CA CYS A 105 -12.05 -12.84 16.92
C CYS A 105 -12.09 -11.80 18.05
N ILE A 106 -13.28 -11.56 18.60
CA ILE A 106 -13.53 -10.70 19.77
C ILE A 106 -13.76 -11.54 21.01
#